data_AF-A0A847XFI7-F1
#
_entry.id   AF-A0A847XFI7-F1
#
_cell.length_a   1.000
_cell.length_b   1.000
_cell.length_c   1.000
_cell.angle_alpha   90.00
_cell.angle_beta   90.00
_cell.angle_gamma   90.00
#
_symmetry.space_group_name_H-M   'P 1'
#
loop_
_entity.id
_entity.type
_entity.pdbx_description
1 polymer ?
#
loop_
_entity_poly.entity_id
_entity_poly.type
_entity_poly.pdbx_seq_one_letter_code
_entity_poly.pdbx_strand_id
1 'polypeptide(L)'
;MGDEYKFKSRVVNTNIRITNAKGKKVQAEIEQKQVVFYSEKYARKARKDRQKVLDKETGEILEKDDYLYIDEERVAEEEKYDGYYLIVSSELNMPDREIIERYKGLWKIE
;
A
#
# COMPACT_ATOMS: atom_id res chain seq x y z
N MET A 1 10.40 18.23 -15.21
CA MET A 1 9.10 17.82 -14.64
C MET A 1 9.35 16.63 -13.73
N GLY A 2 9.87 16.90 -12.52
CA GLY A 2 10.20 15.87 -11.54
C GLY A 2 9.14 15.90 -10.46
N ASP A 3 8.25 14.93 -10.45
CA ASP A 3 7.36 14.72 -9.32
C ASP A 3 8.22 14.59 -8.03
N GLU A 4 8.04 15.51 -7.08
CA GLU A 4 8.68 15.45 -5.76
C GLU A 4 8.06 14.32 -4.92
N TYR A 5 8.51 13.09 -5.15
CA TYR A 5 8.18 11.98 -4.26
C TYR A 5 9.08 12.03 -3.03
N LYS A 6 8.48 11.99 -1.83
CA LYS A 6 9.22 11.70 -0.60
C LYS A 6 9.26 10.19 -0.43
N PHE A 7 10.45 9.62 -0.29
CA PHE A 7 10.61 8.18 -0.07
C PHE A 7 11.64 7.91 1.03
N LYS A 8 11.47 6.77 1.69
CA LYS A 8 12.40 6.24 2.69
C LYS A 8 12.51 4.74 2.47
N SER A 9 13.73 4.24 2.43
CA SER A 9 13.99 2.80 2.36
C SER A 9 14.68 2.30 3.62
N ARG A 10 14.47 1.02 3.92
CA ARG A 10 15.20 0.29 4.95
C ARG A 10 15.37 -1.16 4.51
N VAL A 11 16.47 -1.79 4.89
CA VAL A 11 16.63 -3.24 4.83
C VAL A 11 16.29 -3.80 6.20
N VAL A 12 15.42 -4.80 6.23
CA VAL A 12 14.93 -5.42 7.47
C VAL A 12 15.06 -6.92 7.33
N ASN A 13 15.61 -7.57 8.34
CA ASN A 13 15.60 -9.02 8.45
C ASN A 13 14.24 -9.44 8.99
N THR A 14 13.57 -10.35 8.28
CA THR A 14 12.30 -10.90 8.75
C THR A 14 12.35 -12.42 8.74
N ASN A 15 11.66 -13.00 9.72
CA ASN A 15 11.47 -14.43 9.80
C ASN A 15 10.17 -14.78 9.08
N ILE A 16 10.29 -15.51 7.97
CA ILE A 16 9.12 -16.03 7.25
C ILE A 16 9.07 -17.55 7.33
N ARG A 17 7.85 -18.09 7.28
CA ARG A 17 7.62 -19.53 7.20
C ARG A 17 7.54 -19.92 5.72
N ILE A 18 8.60 -20.54 5.20
CA ILE A 18 8.65 -21.05 3.83
C ILE A 18 8.42 -22.56 3.83
N THR A 19 7.75 -23.05 2.78
CA THR A 19 7.64 -24.48 2.53
C THR A 19 8.82 -24.89 1.65
N ASN A 20 9.70 -25.75 2.17
CA ASN A 20 10.83 -26.27 1.41
C ASN A 20 10.32 -27.25 0.34
N ALA A 21 11.12 -27.55 -0.69
CA ALA A 21 10.78 -28.48 -1.77
C ALA A 21 10.34 -29.88 -1.29
N LYS A 22 10.68 -30.23 -0.04
CA LYS A 22 10.27 -31.46 0.65
C LYS A 22 8.93 -31.34 1.39
N GLY A 23 8.15 -30.28 1.18
CA GLY A 23 6.84 -30.05 1.82
C GLY A 23 6.89 -29.67 3.30
N LYS A 24 8.09 -29.52 3.89
CA LYS A 24 8.25 -29.12 5.30
C LYS A 24 8.26 -27.60 5.44
N LYS A 25 7.49 -27.08 6.41
CA LYS A 25 7.54 -25.67 6.81
C LYS A 25 8.80 -25.43 7.63
N VAL A 26 9.65 -24.53 7.16
CA VAL A 26 10.86 -24.09 7.85
C VAL A 26 10.80 -22.59 8.07
N GLN A 27 11.31 -22.13 9.20
CA GLN A 27 11.48 -20.71 9.46
C GLN A 27 12.80 -20.28 8.83
N ALA A 28 12.74 -19.31 7.92
CA ALA A 28 13.91 -18.75 7.27
C ALA A 28 13.99 -17.25 7.59
N GLU A 29 15.19 -16.81 7.97
CA GLU A 29 15.51 -15.39 8.06
C GLU A 29 15.89 -14.91 6.67
N ILE A 30 15.15 -13.93 6.16
CA ILE A 30 15.37 -13.34 4.84
C ILE A 30 15.51 -11.84 5.02
N GLU A 31 16.53 -11.29 4.37
CA GLU A 31 16.70 -9.85 4.21
C GLU A 31 15.72 -9.34 3.16
N GLN A 32 14.91 -8.35 3.53
CA GLN A 32 13.99 -7.70 2.62
C GLN A 32 14.21 -6.19 2.64
N LYS A 33 14.15 -5.58 1.46
CA LYS A 33 14.18 -4.14 1.30
C LYS A 33 12.76 -3.60 1.28
N GLN A 34 12.46 -2.72 2.21
CA GLN A 34 11.19 -2.03 2.33
C GLN A 34 11.36 -0.59 1.86
N VAL A 35 10.62 -0.20 0.83
CA VAL A 35 10.60 1.17 0.29
C VAL A 35 9.22 1.75 0.53
N VAL A 36 9.15 2.77 1.40
CA VAL A 36 7.94 3.56 1.60
C VAL A 36 8.05 4.82 0.77
N PHE A 37 7.06 5.13 -0.05
CA PHE A 37 6.99 6.39 -0.76
C PHE A 37 5.63 7.05 -0.59
N TYR A 38 5.64 8.38 -0.54
CA TYR A 38 4.44 9.20 -0.53
C TYR A 38 4.30 9.88 -1.90
N SER A 39 3.07 9.90 -2.41
CA SER A 39 2.70 10.71 -3.55
C SER A 39 1.37 11.41 -3.35
N GLU A 40 1.39 12.74 -3.45
CA GLU A 40 0.19 13.57 -3.40
C GLU A 40 -0.81 13.21 -4.52
N LYS A 41 -0.31 12.86 -5.71
CA LYS A 41 -1.15 12.43 -6.83
C LYS A 41 -1.95 11.17 -6.48
N TYR A 42 -1.33 10.22 -5.77
CA TYR A 42 -1.99 8.99 -5.37
C TYR A 42 -2.89 9.20 -4.14
N ALA A 43 -2.54 10.09 -3.22
CA ALA A 43 -3.43 10.49 -2.13
C ALA A 43 -4.75 11.08 -2.68
N ARG A 44 -4.66 11.97 -3.67
CA ARG A 44 -5.84 12.54 -4.35
C ARG A 44 -6.67 11.47 -5.05
N LYS A 45 -6.03 10.48 -5.68
CA LYS A 45 -6.73 9.36 -6.32
C LYS A 45 -7.46 8.49 -5.28
N ALA A 46 -6.79 8.10 -4.20
CA ALA A 46 -7.38 7.29 -3.12
C ALA A 46 -8.64 7.96 -2.52
N ARG A 47 -8.56 9.27 -2.22
CA ARG A 47 -9.71 10.05 -1.74
C ARG A 47 -10.88 10.03 -2.73
N LYS A 48 -10.58 10.18 -4.03
CA LYS A 48 -11.61 10.14 -5.08
C LYS A 48 -12.23 8.75 -5.23
N ASP A 49 -11.43 7.69 -5.16
CA ASP A 49 -11.93 6.32 -5.27
C ASP A 49 -12.80 5.94 -4.06
N ARG A 50 -12.47 6.38 -2.84
CA ARG A 50 -13.37 6.25 -1.67
C ARG A 50 -14.69 7.01 -1.86
N GLN A 51 -14.63 8.24 -2.38
CA GLN A 51 -15.84 9.04 -2.62
C GLN A 51 -16.78 8.43 -3.66
N LYS A 52 -16.32 7.53 -4.55
CA LYS A 52 -17.20 6.83 -5.51
C LYS A 52 -18.13 5.81 -4.85
N VAL A 53 -17.76 5.31 -3.66
CA VAL A 53 -18.54 4.30 -2.92
C VAL A 53 -19.68 4.97 -2.12
N LEU A 54 -19.64 6.29 -2.01
CA LEU A 54 -20.63 7.11 -1.31
C LEU A 54 -21.64 7.69 -2.30
N ASP A 55 -22.90 7.72 -1.91
CA ASP A 55 -23.94 8.47 -2.58
C ASP A 55 -23.64 9.98 -2.51
N LYS A 56 -23.74 10.68 -3.64
CA LYS A 56 -23.33 12.09 -3.76
C LYS A 56 -24.31 13.06 -3.10
N GLU A 57 -25.56 12.64 -2.89
CA GLU A 57 -26.61 13.49 -2.33
C GLU A 57 -26.79 13.23 -0.83
N THR A 58 -26.65 11.98 -0.39
CA THR A 58 -26.89 11.58 1.01
C THR A 58 -25.63 11.24 1.80
N GLY A 59 -24.52 10.91 1.12
CA GLY A 59 -23.32 10.41 1.78
C GLY A 59 -23.42 8.97 2.28
N GLU A 60 -24.51 8.25 1.96
CA GLU A 60 -24.70 6.84 2.36
C GLU A 60 -23.88 5.87 1.48
N ILE A 61 -23.52 4.72 2.04
CA ILE A 61 -22.84 3.62 1.31
C ILE A 61 -23.89 2.86 0.49
N LEU A 62 -23.61 2.61 -0.80
CA LEU A 62 -24.57 2.08 -1.78
C LEU A 62 -24.98 0.60 -1.58
N GLU A 63 -24.21 -0.21 -0.84
CA GLU A 63 -24.59 -1.58 -0.47
C GLU A 63 -24.98 -1.63 1.02
N LYS A 64 -26.24 -2.01 1.30
CA LYS A 64 -26.83 -2.09 2.64
C LYS A 64 -27.12 -3.53 3.02
N ASP A 65 -26.52 -4.01 4.11
CA ASP A 65 -27.12 -4.99 5.01
C ASP A 65 -26.63 -4.73 6.45
N ASP A 66 -27.59 -4.63 7.37
CA ASP A 66 -27.49 -4.40 8.82
C ASP A 66 -26.87 -3.09 9.33
N TYR A 67 -27.25 -2.69 10.56
CA TYR A 67 -26.91 -1.42 11.21
C TYR A 67 -25.39 -1.13 11.26
N LEU A 68 -24.88 -0.51 10.19
CA LEU A 68 -23.53 0.02 10.10
C LEU A 68 -23.50 1.45 10.66
N TYR A 69 -22.83 1.63 11.79
CA TYR A 69 -22.34 2.94 12.17
C TYR A 69 -20.97 3.15 11.51
N ILE A 70 -20.74 4.33 10.93
CA ILE A 70 -19.43 4.69 10.38
C ILE A 70 -18.55 5.11 11.56
N ASP A 71 -17.45 4.40 11.75
CA ASP A 71 -16.42 4.78 12.72
C ASP A 71 -15.58 5.91 12.11
N GLU A 72 -16.01 7.16 12.34
CA GLU A 72 -15.36 8.36 11.80
C GLU A 72 -13.91 8.51 12.30
N GLU A 73 -13.61 8.04 13.51
CA GLU A 73 -12.24 8.05 14.05
C GLU A 73 -11.32 7.14 13.24
N ARG A 74 -11.76 5.89 12.96
CA ARG A 74 -10.99 4.96 12.13
C ARG A 74 -10.80 5.48 10.71
N VAL A 75 -11.84 6.06 10.12
CA VAL A 75 -11.74 6.66 8.77
C VAL A 75 -10.68 7.75 8.78
N ALA A 76 -10.71 8.68 9.75
CA ALA A 76 -9.73 9.76 9.86
C ALA A 76 -8.30 9.25 10.10
N GLU A 77 -8.12 8.13 10.81
CA GLU A 77 -6.82 7.48 10.94
C GLU A 77 -6.32 6.90 9.62
N GLU A 78 -7.19 6.24 8.84
CA GLU A 78 -6.85 5.69 7.53
C GLU A 78 -6.50 6.80 6.52
N GLU A 79 -7.19 7.94 6.56
CA GLU A 79 -6.91 9.09 5.68
C GLU A 79 -5.49 9.65 5.85
N LYS A 80 -4.88 9.53 7.03
CA LYS A 80 -3.49 9.97 7.29
C LYS A 80 -2.48 9.20 6.43
N TYR A 81 -2.83 7.97 6.05
CA TYR A 81 -1.98 7.08 5.28
C TYR A 81 -2.30 7.10 3.78
N ASP A 82 -3.27 7.92 3.35
CA ASP A 82 -3.56 8.10 1.94
C ASP A 82 -2.34 8.56 1.15
N GLY A 83 -2.05 7.83 0.07
CA GLY A 83 -0.92 8.16 -0.80
C GLY A 83 0.43 7.65 -0.29
N TYR A 84 0.48 7.02 0.89
CA TYR A 84 1.64 6.23 1.32
C TYR A 84 1.55 4.82 0.75
N TYR A 85 2.62 4.38 0.11
CA TYR A 85 2.74 3.04 -0.43
C TYR A 85 4.00 2.38 0.11
N LEU A 86 3.87 1.11 0.51
CA LEU A 86 4.99 0.26 0.91
C LEU A 86 5.24 -0.78 -0.18
N ILE A 87 6.45 -0.77 -0.73
CA ILE A 87 6.96 -1.83 -1.61
C ILE A 87 7.90 -2.69 -0.79
N VAL A 88 7.67 -4.00 -0.78
CA VAL A 88 8.57 -4.99 -0.18
C VAL A 88 9.23 -5.76 -1.31
N SER A 89 10.56 -5.74 -1.35
CA SER A 89 11.35 -6.37 -2.42
C SER A 89 12.47 -7.21 -1.84
N SER A 90 12.76 -8.35 -2.46
CA SER A 90 13.96 -9.16 -2.23
C SER A 90 15.21 -8.56 -2.90
N GLU A 91 15.04 -7.58 -3.79
CA GLU A 91 16.13 -6.91 -4.50
C GLU A 91 16.82 -5.87 -3.60
N LEU A 92 17.81 -6.32 -2.80
CA LEU A 92 18.51 -5.48 -1.83
C LEU A 92 19.38 -4.39 -2.50
N ASN A 93 20.02 -4.73 -3.62
CA ASN A 93 20.99 -3.86 -4.30
C ASN A 93 20.35 -2.88 -5.30
N MET A 94 19.06 -3.04 -5.61
CA MET A 94 18.39 -2.19 -6.59
C MET A 94 18.16 -0.78 -6.00
N PRO A 95 18.44 0.29 -6.75
CA PRO A 95 18.20 1.66 -6.27
C PRO A 95 16.71 1.92 -6.04
N ASP A 96 16.39 2.65 -4.97
CA ASP A 96 15.02 2.88 -4.50
C ASP A 96 14.11 3.45 -5.58
N ARG A 97 14.66 4.35 -6.41
CA ARG A 97 13.94 4.99 -7.50
C ARG A 97 13.52 3.98 -8.58
N GLU A 98 14.37 3.02 -8.90
CA GLU A 98 14.07 2.00 -9.91
C GLU A 98 12.98 1.04 -9.40
N ILE A 99 13.04 0.67 -8.11
CA ILE A 99 11.98 -0.10 -7.45
C ILE A 99 10.65 0.64 -7.58
N ILE A 100 10.62 1.92 -7.19
CA ILE A 100 9.39 2.73 -7.27
C ILE A 100 8.85 2.77 -8.71
N GLU A 101 9.68 3.00 -9.72
CA GLU A 101 9.22 3.09 -11.12
C GLU A 101 8.69 1.76 -11.67
N ARG A 102 9.32 0.62 -11.36
CA ARG A 102 8.82 -0.71 -11.78
C ARG A 102 7.43 -0.98 -11.22
N TYR A 103 7.21 -0.71 -9.93
CA TYR A 103 5.94 -0.99 -9.27
C TYR A 103 4.87 0.07 -9.51
N LYS A 104 5.25 1.32 -9.81
CA LYS A 104 4.33 2.36 -10.30
C LYS A 104 3.69 2.03 -11.65
N GLY A 105 4.25 1.12 -12.45
CA GLY A 105 3.62 0.70 -13.71
C GLY A 105 2.44 -0.24 -13.51
N LEU A 106 2.46 -1.02 -12.41
CA LEU A 106 1.53 -2.14 -12.18
C LEU A 106 0.10 -1.70 -11.87
N TRP A 107 -0.14 -0.49 -11.37
CA TRP A 107 -1.52 -0.02 -11.10
C TRP A 107 -2.27 0.42 -12.38
N LYS A 108 -1.60 0.52 -13.53
CA LYS A 108 -2.23 0.95 -14.79
C LYS A 108 -2.84 -0.21 -15.59
N ILE A 109 -2.55 -1.46 -15.20
CA ILE A 109 -3.01 -2.67 -15.89
C ILE A 109 -4.26 -3.28 -15.27
N GLU A 110 -4.89 -2.60 -14.30
CA GLU A 110 -6.16 -2.99 -13.67
C GLU A 110 -7.33 -2.20 -14.27
#